data_AF-A0A497C0P6-F1
#
_entry.id   AF-A0A497C0P6-F1
#
_cell.length_a   1.000
_cell.length_b   1.000
_cell.length_c   1.000
_cell.angle_alpha   90.00
_cell.angle_beta   90.00
_cell.angle_gamma   90.00
#
_symmetry.space_group_name_H-M   'P 1'
#
loop_
_entity.id
_entity.type
_entity.pdbx_description
1 polymer ?
#
loop_
_entity_poly.entity_id
_entity_poly.type
_entity_poly.pdbx_seq_one_letter_code
_entity_poly.pdbx_strand_id
1 'polypeptide(L)'
;MNTNAAIVSDETVTVYCNNKVHTISKEAARSSWDSVLAAVKERDWVRLLKLIDIIGSTRDYIEGSSIYMKESTLFYKGKTVNNSLSRKIIQMQREGADITAMVAFMENLMLNPSYHSVEELYQFLQKSNLPITDDGCFLAYKRVNNDYTDTYTSKISNKIGCKPFMERNAVDDDRRKDCSHGLHFCSLGYLAGFSGPRLMLLKINPKDVVSVPYEYDDTKGRCCSYEVIDELNLDAYVVGDKVVSRDEKWDAVLTTDKWDDVHDNCAQEEYDREMEMEAGRQIAEEEASQEVKDEEDRIAEEEEEEFRREREEEENNDDNDVRY
;
A
#
# COMPACT_ATOMS: atom_id res chain seq x y z
N MET A 1 -17.54 3.26 -42.41
CA MET A 1 -18.41 2.33 -41.68
C MET A 1 -17.51 1.45 -40.85
N ASN A 2 -17.54 1.56 -39.52
CA ASN A 2 -16.80 0.62 -38.67
C ASN A 2 -17.48 -0.75 -38.82
N THR A 3 -16.73 -1.72 -39.33
CA THR A 3 -17.24 -3.08 -39.48
C THR A 3 -17.21 -3.72 -38.11
N ASN A 4 -18.38 -4.09 -37.59
CA ASN A 4 -18.49 -4.86 -36.35
C ASN A 4 -18.92 -6.28 -36.69
N ALA A 5 -18.27 -7.26 -36.08
CA ALA A 5 -18.58 -8.67 -36.26
C ALA A 5 -18.40 -9.42 -34.94
N ALA A 6 -19.15 -10.50 -34.76
CA ALA A 6 -18.96 -11.40 -33.62
C ALA A 6 -19.09 -12.86 -34.06
N ILE A 7 -18.28 -13.71 -33.45
CA ILE A 7 -18.31 -15.16 -33.59
C ILE A 7 -18.56 -15.73 -32.20
N VAL A 8 -19.60 -16.56 -32.08
CA VAL A 8 -19.97 -17.24 -30.83
C VAL A 8 -19.63 -18.72 -30.98
N SER A 9 -18.91 -19.25 -29.99
CA SER A 9 -18.67 -20.67 -29.79
C SER A 9 -19.25 -21.10 -28.45
N ASP A 10 -19.23 -22.40 -28.15
CA ASP A 10 -19.77 -22.93 -26.88
C ASP A 10 -19.03 -22.40 -25.64
N GLU A 11 -17.76 -22.04 -25.80
CA GLU A 11 -16.86 -21.63 -24.71
C GLU A 11 -16.39 -20.18 -24.80
N THR A 12 -16.48 -19.54 -25.97
CA THR A 12 -15.97 -18.17 -26.17
C THR A 12 -16.83 -17.33 -27.12
N VAL A 13 -16.82 -16.02 -26.91
CA VAL A 13 -17.35 -15.02 -27.83
C VAL A 13 -16.20 -14.14 -28.29
N THR A 14 -15.92 -14.15 -29.59
CA THR A 14 -14.91 -13.28 -30.22
C THR A 14 -15.60 -12.14 -30.96
N VAL A 15 -15.23 -10.90 -30.67
CA VAL A 15 -15.86 -9.68 -31.19
C VAL A 15 -14.81 -8.83 -31.88
N TYR A 16 -15.04 -8.48 -33.14
CA TYR A 16 -14.31 -7.42 -33.83
C TYR A 16 -15.12 -6.13 -33.77
N CYS A 17 -14.59 -5.12 -33.08
CA CYS A 17 -15.22 -3.81 -32.95
C CYS A 17 -14.14 -2.72 -32.78
N ASN A 18 -14.37 -1.52 -33.32
CA ASN A 18 -13.42 -0.40 -33.24
C ASN A 18 -11.99 -0.76 -33.68
N ASN A 19 -11.86 -1.55 -34.76
CA ASN A 19 -10.59 -2.06 -35.27
C ASN A 19 -9.78 -2.94 -34.30
N LYS A 20 -10.42 -3.48 -33.26
CA LYS A 20 -9.81 -4.43 -32.31
C LYS A 20 -10.60 -5.73 -32.24
N VAL A 21 -9.89 -6.81 -31.94
CA VAL A 21 -10.47 -8.13 -31.63
C VAL A 21 -10.49 -8.29 -30.11
N HIS A 22 -11.65 -8.62 -29.56
CA HIS A 22 -11.86 -8.95 -28.15
C HIS A 22 -12.35 -10.39 -28.05
N THR A 23 -11.76 -11.19 -27.16
CA THR A 23 -12.20 -12.58 -26.92
C THR A 23 -12.63 -12.72 -25.47
N ILE A 24 -13.87 -13.15 -25.27
CA ILE A 24 -14.51 -13.34 -23.96
C ILE A 24 -14.71 -14.84 -23.77
N SER A 25 -14.15 -15.43 -22.70
CA SER A 25 -14.46 -16.81 -22.34
C SER A 25 -15.71 -16.89 -21.47
N LYS A 26 -16.46 -17.99 -21.59
CA LYS A 26 -17.62 -18.30 -20.75
C LYS A 26 -17.29 -18.33 -19.28
N GLU A 27 -16.08 -18.80 -18.96
CA GLU A 27 -15.55 -18.80 -17.61
C GLU A 27 -15.30 -17.37 -17.09
N ALA A 28 -14.68 -16.49 -17.88
CA ALA A 28 -14.43 -15.09 -17.49
C ALA A 28 -15.73 -14.30 -17.31
N ALA A 29 -16.77 -14.64 -18.06
CA ALA A 29 -18.06 -13.96 -18.02
C ALA A 29 -19.11 -14.72 -17.21
N ARG A 30 -18.76 -15.61 -16.27
CA ARG A 30 -19.71 -16.56 -15.64
C ARG A 30 -21.00 -15.92 -15.09
N SER A 31 -20.90 -14.73 -14.50
CA SER A 31 -22.04 -13.96 -13.96
C SER A 31 -22.80 -13.13 -15.01
N SER A 32 -22.18 -12.88 -16.17
CA SER A 32 -22.66 -11.96 -17.21
C SER A 32 -22.81 -12.63 -18.58
N TRP A 33 -22.63 -13.95 -18.68
CA TRP A 33 -22.56 -14.69 -19.93
C TRP A 33 -23.84 -14.58 -20.75
N ASP A 34 -24.99 -14.73 -20.10
CA ASP A 34 -26.29 -14.57 -20.74
C ASP A 34 -26.50 -13.13 -21.26
N SER A 35 -25.98 -12.14 -20.54
CA SER A 35 -26.00 -10.74 -20.98
C SER A 35 -25.08 -10.48 -22.19
N VAL A 36 -23.92 -11.14 -22.25
CA VAL A 36 -23.01 -11.08 -23.41
C VAL A 36 -23.67 -11.70 -24.64
N LEU A 37 -24.28 -12.89 -24.49
CA LEU A 37 -24.99 -13.55 -25.58
C LEU A 37 -26.20 -12.73 -26.07
N ALA A 38 -26.95 -12.12 -25.16
CA ALA A 38 -28.05 -11.23 -25.49
C ALA A 38 -27.57 -10.00 -26.28
N ALA A 39 -26.51 -9.33 -25.82
CA ALA A 39 -25.96 -8.16 -26.51
C ALA A 39 -25.44 -8.50 -27.92
N VAL A 40 -24.82 -9.67 -28.11
CA VAL A 40 -24.41 -10.15 -29.44
C VAL A 40 -25.62 -10.44 -30.33
N LYS A 41 -26.66 -11.08 -29.80
CA LYS A 41 -27.90 -11.41 -30.54
C LYS A 41 -28.66 -10.16 -30.98
N GLU A 42 -28.71 -9.15 -30.11
CA GLU A 42 -29.36 -7.86 -30.34
C GLU A 42 -28.49 -6.91 -31.20
N ARG A 43 -27.23 -7.28 -31.47
CA ARG A 43 -26.22 -6.43 -32.12
C ARG A 43 -26.01 -5.10 -31.40
N ASP A 44 -26.17 -5.09 -30.07
CA ASP A 44 -25.91 -3.93 -29.23
C ASP A 44 -24.42 -3.87 -28.87
N TRP A 45 -23.64 -3.31 -29.80
CA TRP A 45 -22.19 -3.18 -29.67
C TRP A 45 -21.76 -2.26 -28.53
N VAL A 46 -22.59 -1.28 -28.16
CA VAL A 46 -22.29 -0.32 -27.08
C VAL A 46 -22.38 -1.03 -25.73
N ARG A 47 -23.45 -1.79 -25.51
CA ARG A 47 -23.61 -2.62 -24.31
C ARG A 47 -22.56 -3.72 -24.25
N LEU A 48 -22.25 -4.35 -25.39
CA LEU A 48 -21.22 -5.38 -25.46
C LEU A 48 -19.84 -4.84 -25.10
N LEU A 49 -19.46 -3.65 -25.56
CA LEU A 49 -18.20 -3.00 -25.17
C LEU A 49 -18.16 -2.68 -23.68
N LYS A 50 -19.26 -2.21 -23.09
CA LYS A 50 -19.33 -2.02 -21.63
C LYS A 50 -19.17 -3.34 -20.86
N LEU A 51 -19.78 -4.41 -21.34
CA LEU A 51 -19.63 -5.74 -20.73
C LEU A 51 -18.20 -6.26 -20.89
N ILE A 52 -17.56 -6.06 -22.04
CA ILE A 52 -16.16 -6.41 -22.27
C ILE A 52 -15.25 -5.64 -21.30
N ASP A 53 -15.51 -4.35 -21.10
CA ASP A 53 -14.74 -3.51 -20.19
C ASP A 53 -14.93 -3.94 -18.72
N ILE A 54 -16.16 -4.29 -18.33
CA ILE A 54 -16.45 -4.85 -17.00
C ILE A 54 -15.78 -6.21 -16.82
N ILE A 55 -15.89 -7.11 -17.80
CA ILE A 55 -15.28 -8.46 -17.73
C ILE A 55 -13.75 -8.38 -17.76
N GLY A 56 -13.18 -7.44 -18.54
CA GLY A 56 -11.75 -7.13 -18.56
C GLY A 56 -11.27 -6.57 -17.24
N SER A 57 -11.95 -5.55 -16.70
CA SER A 57 -11.64 -4.92 -15.41
C SER A 57 -11.92 -5.80 -14.19
N THR A 58 -12.72 -6.86 -14.33
CA THR A 58 -12.94 -7.87 -13.28
C THR A 58 -11.82 -8.91 -13.24
N ARG A 59 -10.91 -8.93 -14.23
CA ARG A 59 -9.91 -10.00 -14.35
C ARG A 59 -8.59 -9.52 -14.95
N ASP A 60 -8.03 -8.45 -14.40
CA ASP A 60 -6.57 -8.24 -14.45
C ASP A 60 -5.91 -9.18 -13.43
N TYR A 61 -6.04 -10.47 -13.71
CA TYR A 61 -5.31 -11.51 -13.03
C TYR A 61 -3.87 -11.40 -13.54
N ILE A 62 -2.95 -10.89 -12.73
CA ILE A 62 -1.54 -11.21 -12.96
C ILE A 62 -1.46 -12.70 -12.70
N GLU A 63 -1.18 -13.47 -13.75
CA GLU A 63 -1.26 -14.92 -13.75
C GLU A 63 -0.46 -15.51 -12.57
N GLY A 64 -1.16 -16.11 -11.61
CA GLY A 64 -0.56 -16.71 -10.39
C GLY A 64 -0.50 -15.79 -9.16
N SER A 65 -0.90 -14.52 -9.26
CA SER A 65 -0.91 -13.58 -8.15
C SER A 65 -2.16 -13.71 -7.26
N SER A 66 -1.99 -13.48 -5.96
CA SER A 66 -3.11 -13.34 -5.00
C SER A 66 -3.73 -11.94 -5.00
N ILE A 67 -3.22 -11.06 -5.87
CA ILE A 67 -3.66 -9.68 -6.05
C ILE A 67 -4.58 -9.61 -7.27
N TYR A 68 -5.70 -8.93 -7.11
CA TYR A 68 -6.61 -8.62 -8.21
C TYR A 68 -7.24 -7.26 -8.02
N MET A 69 -7.67 -6.65 -9.11
CA MET A 69 -8.41 -5.39 -9.08
C MET A 69 -9.88 -5.62 -9.40
N LYS A 70 -10.73 -4.85 -8.74
CA LYS A 70 -12.14 -4.73 -9.05
C LYS A 70 -12.50 -3.26 -9.06
N GLU A 71 -12.98 -2.77 -10.21
CA GLU A 71 -13.33 -1.37 -10.46
C GLU A 71 -12.14 -0.42 -10.28
N SER A 72 -11.90 0.08 -9.08
CA SER A 72 -10.76 0.95 -8.73
C SER A 72 -10.18 0.63 -7.36
N THR A 73 -10.41 -0.60 -6.90
CA THR A 73 -9.93 -1.09 -5.61
C THR A 73 -9.10 -2.33 -5.83
N LEU A 74 -7.92 -2.35 -5.19
CA LEU A 74 -7.01 -3.48 -5.21
C LEU A 74 -7.29 -4.38 -4.01
N PHE A 75 -7.34 -5.69 -4.27
CA PHE A 75 -7.59 -6.72 -3.27
C PHE A 75 -6.39 -7.65 -3.18
N TYR A 76 -6.02 -8.03 -1.95
CA TYR A 76 -5.06 -9.09 -1.66
C TYR A 76 -5.72 -10.13 -0.77
N LYS A 77 -5.78 -11.39 -1.24
CA LYS A 77 -6.45 -12.51 -0.51
C LYS A 77 -7.88 -12.17 -0.05
N GLY A 78 -8.62 -11.42 -0.86
CA GLY A 78 -10.00 -11.01 -0.59
C GLY A 78 -10.17 -9.80 0.34
N LYS A 79 -9.07 -9.23 0.87
CA LYS A 79 -9.09 -7.99 1.64
C LYS A 79 -8.73 -6.82 0.76
N THR A 80 -9.40 -5.68 0.94
CA THR A 80 -9.00 -4.43 0.29
C THR A 80 -7.63 -4.02 0.80
N VAL A 81 -6.81 -3.48 -0.10
CA VAL A 81 -5.57 -2.81 0.27
C VAL A 81 -5.67 -1.38 -0.23
N ASN A 82 -5.63 -0.43 0.70
CA ASN A 82 -5.74 0.99 0.43
C ASN A 82 -4.60 1.75 1.08
N ASN A 83 -3.42 1.61 0.50
CA ASN A 83 -2.22 2.35 0.89
C ASN A 83 -1.58 3.02 -0.33
N SER A 84 -0.50 3.76 -0.09
CA SER A 84 0.26 4.49 -1.12
C SER A 84 0.65 3.61 -2.31
N LEU A 85 1.04 2.35 -2.06
CA LEU A 85 1.41 1.39 -3.10
C LEU A 85 0.21 1.01 -3.98
N SER A 86 -0.93 0.68 -3.36
CA SER A 86 -2.14 0.32 -4.10
C SER A 86 -2.61 1.44 -5.04
N ARG A 87 -2.58 2.70 -4.57
CA ARG A 87 -2.91 3.87 -5.38
C ARG A 87 -1.97 4.05 -6.56
N LYS A 88 -0.65 3.85 -6.35
CA LYS A 88 0.30 3.90 -7.46
C LYS A 88 0.06 2.80 -8.49
N ILE A 89 -0.22 1.57 -8.06
CA ILE A 89 -0.50 0.46 -8.99
C ILE A 89 -1.71 0.78 -9.85
N ILE A 90 -2.80 1.26 -9.24
CA ILE A 90 -4.02 1.67 -9.96
C ILE A 90 -3.70 2.80 -10.95
N GLN A 91 -2.92 3.80 -10.54
CA GLN A 91 -2.49 4.88 -11.41
C GLN A 91 -1.67 4.38 -12.61
N MET A 92 -0.61 3.60 -12.37
CA MET A 92 0.26 3.05 -13.41
C MET A 92 -0.52 2.22 -14.42
N GLN A 93 -1.49 1.44 -13.93
CA GLN A 93 -2.35 0.67 -14.79
C GLN A 93 -3.25 1.54 -15.67
N ARG A 94 -3.86 2.59 -15.12
CA ARG A 94 -4.67 3.57 -15.89
C ARG A 94 -3.84 4.27 -16.98
N GLU A 95 -2.56 4.49 -16.71
CA GLU A 95 -1.59 5.06 -17.64
C GLU A 95 -1.08 4.04 -18.68
N GLY A 96 -1.44 2.76 -18.56
CA GLY A 96 -0.99 1.69 -19.45
C GLY A 96 0.46 1.25 -19.24
N ALA A 97 1.05 1.55 -18.07
CA ALA A 97 2.39 1.11 -17.70
C ALA A 97 2.42 -0.35 -17.24
N ASP A 98 3.59 -0.99 -17.32
CA ASP A 98 3.82 -2.32 -16.75
C ASP A 98 3.83 -2.25 -15.21
N ILE A 99 2.92 -3.00 -14.58
CA ILE A 99 2.75 -3.07 -13.13
C ILE A 99 3.34 -4.34 -12.51
N THR A 100 3.97 -5.22 -13.30
CA THR A 100 4.41 -6.55 -12.87
C THR A 100 5.34 -6.48 -11.64
N ALA A 101 6.37 -5.64 -11.70
CA ALA A 101 7.30 -5.46 -10.58
C ALA A 101 6.62 -4.89 -9.32
N MET A 102 5.64 -4.00 -9.50
CA MET A 102 4.89 -3.38 -8.40
C MET A 102 3.99 -4.39 -7.69
N VAL A 103 3.36 -5.29 -8.44
CA VAL A 103 2.53 -6.35 -7.87
C VAL A 103 3.40 -7.39 -7.18
N ALA A 104 4.51 -7.82 -7.77
CA ALA A 104 5.46 -8.70 -7.09
C ALA A 104 5.98 -8.08 -5.77
N PHE A 105 6.26 -6.78 -5.78
CA PHE A 105 6.64 -6.04 -4.58
C PHE A 105 5.55 -6.06 -3.53
N MET A 106 4.30 -5.83 -3.95
CA MET A 106 3.14 -5.88 -3.07
C MET A 106 2.94 -7.26 -2.45
N GLU A 107 3.09 -8.35 -3.22
CA GLU A 107 2.98 -9.71 -2.69
C GLU A 107 4.02 -9.98 -1.61
N ASN A 108 5.27 -9.59 -1.86
CA ASN A 108 6.34 -9.71 -0.88
C ASN A 108 6.05 -8.83 0.36
N LEU A 109 5.59 -7.59 0.15
CA LEU A 109 5.28 -6.65 1.24
C LEU A 109 4.19 -7.20 2.15
N MET A 110 3.14 -7.80 1.58
CA MET A 110 2.02 -8.38 2.34
C MET A 110 2.39 -9.66 3.10
N LEU A 111 3.63 -10.17 2.97
CA LEU A 111 4.18 -11.22 3.85
C LEU A 111 4.87 -10.63 5.09
N ASN A 112 5.06 -9.31 5.16
CA ASN A 112 5.68 -8.65 6.30
C ASN A 112 4.72 -8.68 7.50
N PRO A 113 5.15 -9.19 8.68
CA PRO A 113 4.29 -9.21 9.87
C PRO A 113 4.10 -7.83 10.51
N SER A 114 4.91 -6.83 10.15
CA SER A 114 4.82 -5.47 10.71
C SER A 114 3.82 -4.63 9.93
N TYR A 115 2.69 -4.29 10.57
CA TYR A 115 1.69 -3.37 10.03
C TYR A 115 2.31 -2.04 9.57
N HIS A 116 3.18 -1.45 10.40
CA HIS A 116 3.87 -0.21 10.07
C HIS A 116 4.75 -0.34 8.83
N SER A 117 5.51 -1.44 8.70
CA SER A 117 6.32 -1.66 7.50
C SER A 117 5.47 -1.81 6.24
N VAL A 118 4.31 -2.46 6.34
CA VAL A 118 3.37 -2.62 5.22
C VAL A 118 2.83 -1.26 4.75
N GLU A 119 2.49 -0.38 5.68
CA GLU A 119 1.88 0.92 5.35
C GLU A 119 2.91 1.97 4.88
N GLU A 120 4.12 1.96 5.45
CA GLU A 120 5.07 3.08 5.34
C GLU A 120 6.21 2.83 4.36
N LEU A 121 6.57 1.57 4.09
CA LEU A 121 7.77 1.26 3.29
C LEU A 121 7.71 1.87 1.89
N TYR A 122 6.57 1.79 1.21
CA TYR A 122 6.48 2.30 -0.16
C TYR A 122 6.70 3.83 -0.23
N GLN A 123 6.16 4.58 0.72
CA GLN A 123 6.39 6.04 0.82
C GLN A 123 7.88 6.33 1.06
N PHE A 124 8.53 5.56 1.92
CA PHE A 124 9.97 5.65 2.15
C PHE A 124 10.77 5.43 0.85
N LEU A 125 10.42 4.42 0.05
CA LEU A 125 11.08 4.15 -1.23
C LEU A 125 10.88 5.29 -2.23
N GLN A 126 9.66 5.83 -2.33
CA GLN A 126 9.35 6.96 -3.20
C GLN A 126 10.16 8.20 -2.82
N LYS A 127 10.16 8.59 -1.54
CA LYS A 127 10.92 9.72 -1.03
C LYS A 127 12.43 9.56 -1.24
N SER A 128 12.92 8.33 -1.08
CA SER A 128 14.35 7.99 -1.21
C SER A 128 14.80 7.69 -2.64
N ASN A 129 13.88 7.74 -3.62
CA ASN A 129 14.11 7.35 -5.02
C ASN A 129 14.80 5.97 -5.14
N LEU A 130 14.31 4.98 -4.39
CA LEU A 130 14.84 3.63 -4.38
C LEU A 130 14.10 2.74 -5.39
N PRO A 131 14.80 2.06 -6.32
CA PRO A 131 14.15 1.29 -7.37
C PRO A 131 13.64 -0.05 -6.84
N ILE A 132 12.46 -0.45 -7.35
CA ILE A 132 11.87 -1.78 -7.17
C ILE A 132 12.39 -2.69 -8.29
N THR A 133 12.74 -3.93 -7.94
CA THR A 133 13.24 -4.94 -8.89
C THR A 133 12.10 -5.81 -9.42
N ASP A 134 12.31 -6.45 -10.57
CA ASP A 134 11.32 -7.29 -11.26
C ASP A 134 10.75 -8.42 -10.38
N ASP A 135 11.53 -8.93 -9.43
CA ASP A 135 11.11 -9.97 -8.48
C ASP A 135 10.49 -9.43 -7.18
N GLY A 136 10.10 -8.16 -7.17
CA GLY A 136 9.39 -7.55 -6.05
C GLY A 136 10.26 -7.26 -4.82
N CYS A 137 11.57 -7.16 -4.99
CA CYS A 137 12.46 -6.59 -3.97
C CYS A 137 12.71 -5.11 -4.27
N PHE A 138 13.54 -4.45 -3.47
CA PHE A 138 14.02 -3.10 -3.77
C PHE A 138 15.53 -2.99 -3.55
N LEU A 139 16.15 -2.01 -4.20
CA LEU A 139 17.56 -1.72 -4.01
C LEU A 139 17.76 -0.62 -2.98
N ALA A 140 18.82 -0.76 -2.19
CA ALA A 140 19.24 0.22 -1.21
C ALA A 140 20.77 0.21 -1.07
N TYR A 141 21.30 1.11 -0.25
CA TYR A 141 22.74 1.32 -0.14
C TYR A 141 23.23 1.14 1.30
N LYS A 142 24.51 0.81 1.45
CA LYS A 142 25.18 0.73 2.75
C LYS A 142 26.67 1.04 2.64
N ARG A 143 27.18 1.78 3.62
CA ARG A 143 28.63 1.99 3.80
C ARG A 143 29.22 0.90 4.69
N VAL A 144 30.39 0.39 4.30
CA VAL A 144 31.11 -0.69 5.02
C VAL A 144 32.60 -0.37 5.11
N ASN A 145 33.30 -1.07 6.00
CA ASN A 145 34.74 -0.94 6.22
C ASN A 145 35.55 -1.47 5.02
N ASN A 146 36.85 -1.17 4.99
CA ASN A 146 37.77 -1.62 3.93
C ASN A 146 37.83 -3.15 3.78
N ASP A 147 37.57 -3.89 4.87
CA ASP A 147 37.51 -5.35 4.92
C ASP A 147 36.10 -5.92 4.67
N TYR A 148 35.17 -5.07 4.22
CA TYR A 148 33.76 -5.38 3.98
C TYR A 148 32.94 -5.69 5.24
N THR A 149 33.43 -5.37 6.45
CA THR A 149 32.62 -5.49 7.66
C THR A 149 31.72 -4.29 7.88
N ASP A 150 30.62 -4.45 8.61
CA ASP A 150 29.76 -3.33 9.00
C ASP A 150 30.53 -2.32 9.88
N THR A 151 30.25 -1.03 9.70
CA THR A 151 31.00 0.05 10.34
C THR A 151 30.80 0.14 11.86
N TYR A 152 29.72 -0.44 12.39
CA TYR A 152 29.40 -0.37 13.81
C TYR A 152 30.06 -1.49 14.62
N THR A 153 29.82 -2.76 14.24
CA THR A 153 30.33 -3.92 14.99
C THR A 153 31.64 -4.46 14.43
N SER A 154 31.97 -4.16 13.17
CA SER A 154 33.10 -4.74 12.44
C SER A 154 33.09 -6.28 12.42
N LYS A 155 31.91 -6.90 12.40
CA LYS A 155 31.74 -8.36 12.48
C LYS A 155 30.92 -8.94 11.33
N ILE A 156 29.95 -8.19 10.82
CA ILE A 156 29.02 -8.66 9.81
C ILE A 156 29.66 -8.44 8.44
N SER A 157 29.89 -9.53 7.70
CA SER A 157 30.47 -9.44 6.36
C SER A 157 29.43 -8.96 5.35
N ASN A 158 29.84 -8.01 4.52
CA ASN A 158 29.08 -7.42 3.43
C ASN A 158 29.86 -7.54 2.13
N LYS A 159 30.53 -8.67 1.90
CA LYS A 159 31.11 -8.96 0.58
C LYS A 159 29.97 -9.24 -0.41
N ILE A 160 30.22 -9.02 -1.69
CA ILE A 160 29.27 -9.36 -2.76
C ILE A 160 28.86 -10.84 -2.63
N GLY A 161 27.56 -11.11 -2.70
CA GLY A 161 26.94 -12.42 -2.50
C GLY A 161 26.64 -12.77 -1.04
N CYS A 162 27.10 -11.99 -0.05
CA CYS A 162 26.72 -12.19 1.34
C CYS A 162 25.23 -11.89 1.55
N LYS A 163 24.59 -12.68 2.42
CA LYS A 163 23.21 -12.48 2.86
C LYS A 163 23.14 -12.34 4.38
N PRO A 164 23.58 -11.20 4.96
CA PRO A 164 23.49 -10.98 6.39
C PRO A 164 22.06 -11.20 6.88
N PHE A 165 21.94 -11.92 7.99
CA PHE A 165 20.67 -12.29 8.59
C PHE A 165 20.77 -12.16 10.11
N MET A 166 19.68 -11.72 10.71
CA MET A 166 19.44 -11.86 12.14
C MET A 166 17.97 -12.15 12.38
N GLU A 167 17.66 -12.81 13.50
CA GLU A 167 16.27 -13.07 13.86
C GLU A 167 15.49 -11.75 13.90
N ARG A 168 14.28 -11.73 13.32
CA ARG A 168 13.47 -10.51 13.23
C ARG A 168 13.20 -9.89 14.61
N ASN A 169 12.98 -10.72 15.63
CA ASN A 169 12.75 -10.27 17.00
C ASN A 169 14.03 -9.77 17.70
N ALA A 170 15.20 -9.91 17.06
CA ALA A 170 16.45 -9.29 17.49
C ALA A 170 16.68 -7.93 16.81
N VAL A 171 15.78 -7.45 15.96
CA VAL A 171 15.85 -6.10 15.37
C VAL A 171 14.92 -5.17 16.15
N ASP A 172 15.40 -3.98 16.49
CA ASP A 172 14.57 -2.96 17.14
C ASP A 172 13.49 -2.46 16.16
N ASP A 173 12.24 -2.71 16.52
CA ASP A 173 11.04 -2.31 15.79
C ASP A 173 10.56 -0.91 16.16
N ASP A 174 11.14 -0.28 17.18
CA ASP A 174 10.80 1.10 17.57
C ASP A 174 11.34 2.11 16.55
N ARG A 175 10.45 2.53 15.65
CA ARG A 175 10.73 3.52 14.60
C ARG A 175 11.17 4.90 15.13
N ARG A 176 10.98 5.20 16.42
CA ARG A 176 11.39 6.48 17.02
C ARG A 176 12.84 6.49 17.47
N LYS A 177 13.51 5.33 17.45
CA LYS A 177 14.93 5.22 17.83
C LYS A 177 15.81 5.25 16.62
N ASP A 178 16.64 6.28 16.54
CA ASP A 178 17.70 6.36 15.55
C ASP A 178 18.87 5.43 15.89
N CYS A 179 19.42 4.79 14.86
CA CYS A 179 20.65 3.98 14.95
C CYS A 179 20.58 2.83 15.98
N SER A 180 19.40 2.24 16.19
CA SER A 180 19.23 1.10 17.11
C SER A 180 19.66 -0.26 16.51
N HIS A 181 19.55 -1.33 17.28
CA HIS A 181 20.01 -2.66 16.89
C HIS A 181 19.26 -3.19 15.65
N GLY A 182 20.01 -3.53 14.60
CA GLY A 182 19.42 -4.03 13.36
C GLY A 182 20.36 -3.98 12.16
N LEU A 183 19.98 -4.69 11.10
CA LEU A 183 20.63 -4.56 9.81
C LEU A 183 20.09 -3.30 9.10
N HIS A 184 20.97 -2.31 8.95
CA HIS A 184 20.61 -1.03 8.35
C HIS A 184 20.84 -0.98 6.84
N PHE A 185 19.93 -0.30 6.15
CA PHE A 185 20.01 0.11 4.75
C PHE A 185 19.60 1.57 4.61
N CYS A 186 20.00 2.26 3.55
CA CYS A 186 19.70 3.68 3.38
C CYS A 186 19.63 4.12 1.90
N SER A 187 19.10 5.32 1.67
CA SER A 187 19.16 6.00 0.37
C SER A 187 20.57 6.50 0.09
N LEU A 188 20.83 6.81 -1.18
CA LEU A 188 22.12 7.39 -1.57
C LEU A 188 22.33 8.78 -0.95
N GLY A 189 21.27 9.58 -0.84
CA GLY A 189 21.32 10.93 -0.27
C GLY A 189 21.76 10.96 1.20
N TYR A 190 21.32 9.98 2.00
CA TYR A 190 21.72 9.86 3.41
C TYR A 190 23.22 9.61 3.59
N LEU A 191 23.83 8.92 2.63
CA LEU A 191 25.20 8.44 2.77
C LEU A 191 26.25 9.54 2.72
N ALA A 192 25.87 10.77 2.38
CA ALA A 192 26.74 11.94 2.49
C ALA A 192 27.23 12.18 3.94
N GLY A 193 26.45 11.79 4.95
CA GLY A 193 26.80 11.94 6.37
C GLY A 193 27.52 10.75 7.01
N PHE A 194 27.70 9.63 6.29
CA PHE A 194 28.21 8.37 6.88
C PHE A 194 29.64 8.04 6.47
N SER A 195 30.41 7.60 7.47
CA SER A 195 31.77 7.10 7.27
C SER A 195 31.76 5.64 6.80
N GLY A 196 32.61 5.34 5.82
CA GLY A 196 32.86 3.99 5.31
C GLY A 196 33.49 4.06 3.92
N PRO A 197 34.68 3.46 3.70
CA PRO A 197 35.38 3.61 2.44
C PRO A 197 34.70 2.90 1.27
N ARG A 198 33.83 1.91 1.53
CA ARG A 198 33.14 1.14 0.49
C ARG A 198 31.65 1.40 0.49
N LEU A 199 31.06 1.47 -0.70
CA LEU A 199 29.64 1.62 -0.93
C LEU A 199 29.08 0.33 -1.52
N MET A 200 28.16 -0.31 -0.82
CA MET A 200 27.55 -1.57 -1.22
C MET A 200 26.13 -1.34 -1.71
N LEU A 201 25.76 -2.02 -2.78
CA LEU A 201 24.40 -2.12 -3.28
C LEU A 201 23.73 -3.35 -2.66
N LEU A 202 22.58 -3.12 -2.05
CA LEU A 202 21.78 -4.13 -1.36
C LEU A 202 20.52 -4.41 -2.16
N LYS A 203 20.09 -5.66 -2.17
CA LYS A 203 18.76 -6.09 -2.56
C LYS A 203 18.01 -6.59 -1.33
N ILE A 204 16.83 -6.02 -1.09
CA ILE A 204 16.07 -6.25 0.14
C ILE A 204 14.65 -6.68 -0.23
N ASN A 205 14.20 -7.79 0.35
CA ASN A 205 12.81 -8.20 0.21
C ASN A 205 11.96 -7.39 1.21
N PRO A 206 10.86 -6.76 0.78
CA PRO A 206 10.03 -5.95 1.67
C PRO A 206 9.44 -6.75 2.84
N LYS A 207 9.33 -8.08 2.75
CA LYS A 207 8.95 -8.95 3.87
C LYS A 207 9.95 -8.98 5.01
N ASP A 208 11.20 -8.58 4.76
CA ASP A 208 12.32 -8.62 5.71
C ASP A 208 12.57 -7.24 6.36
N VAL A 209 11.84 -6.20 5.95
CA VAL A 209 11.90 -4.87 6.58
C VAL A 209 11.23 -4.91 7.95
N VAL A 210 11.86 -4.30 8.95
CA VAL A 210 11.38 -4.31 10.34
C VAL A 210 10.78 -2.97 10.72
N SER A 211 11.49 -1.88 10.45
CA SER A 211 11.04 -0.53 10.73
C SER A 211 11.69 0.47 9.78
N VAL A 212 10.89 1.46 9.37
CA VAL A 212 11.34 2.70 8.75
C VAL A 212 11.04 3.82 9.75
N PRO A 213 11.98 4.75 10.03
CA PRO A 213 11.75 5.83 10.98
C PRO A 213 10.67 6.80 10.47
N TYR A 214 9.99 7.46 11.41
CA TYR A 214 8.80 8.30 11.16
C TYR A 214 9.13 9.80 11.02
N GLU A 215 10.25 10.24 11.59
CA GLU A 215 10.64 11.66 11.66
C GLU A 215 12.12 11.82 11.31
N TYR A 216 12.40 12.87 10.52
CA TYR A 216 13.68 13.35 9.96
C TYR A 216 14.13 12.76 8.63
N ASP A 217 13.91 13.53 7.54
CA ASP A 217 14.68 13.44 6.28
C ASP A 217 14.93 11.99 5.81
N ASP A 218 13.93 11.14 6.09
CA ASP A 218 14.09 9.70 6.35
C ASP A 218 14.65 8.93 5.19
N THR A 219 15.89 8.50 5.39
CA THR A 219 16.65 7.84 4.33
C THR A 219 17.45 6.65 4.88
N LYS A 220 17.16 6.15 6.10
CA LYS A 220 17.71 4.89 6.63
C LYS A 220 16.62 4.01 7.25
N GLY A 221 16.53 2.75 6.83
CA GLY A 221 15.63 1.75 7.41
C GLY A 221 16.37 0.60 8.10
N ARG A 222 15.60 -0.26 8.79
CA ARG A 222 16.06 -1.49 9.43
C ARG A 222 15.37 -2.71 8.85
N CYS A 223 16.13 -3.79 8.69
CA CYS A 223 15.65 -5.08 8.22
C CYS A 223 16.28 -6.22 9.02
N CYS A 224 15.76 -7.43 8.86
CA CYS A 224 16.32 -8.66 9.42
C CYS A 224 17.19 -9.44 8.42
N SER A 225 17.13 -9.08 7.13
CA SER A 225 17.93 -9.71 6.07
C SER A 225 18.09 -8.79 4.86
N TYR A 226 19.23 -8.90 4.17
CA TYR A 226 19.43 -8.37 2.82
C TYR A 226 20.47 -9.19 2.06
N GLU A 227 20.53 -9.03 0.74
CA GLU A 227 21.58 -9.57 -0.10
C GLU A 227 22.48 -8.44 -0.61
N VAL A 228 23.79 -8.62 -0.50
CA VAL A 228 24.77 -7.69 -1.10
C VAL A 228 24.98 -8.11 -2.55
N ILE A 229 24.53 -7.29 -3.49
CA ILE A 229 24.55 -7.65 -4.92
C ILE A 229 25.71 -7.02 -5.69
N ASP A 230 26.23 -5.88 -5.24
CA ASP A 230 27.34 -5.20 -5.92
C ASP A 230 28.11 -4.22 -5.01
N GLU A 231 29.30 -3.80 -5.46
CA GLU A 231 30.09 -2.71 -4.89
C GLU A 231 30.13 -1.54 -5.87
N LEU A 232 29.73 -0.38 -5.40
CA LEU A 232 29.60 0.82 -6.19
C LEU A 232 30.86 1.68 -6.07
N ASN A 233 31.45 2.03 -7.21
CA ASN A 233 32.63 2.89 -7.23
C ASN A 233 32.25 4.34 -6.91
N LEU A 234 32.71 4.85 -5.78
CA LEU A 234 32.48 6.21 -5.31
C LEU A 234 33.04 7.30 -6.22
N ASP A 235 33.99 6.95 -7.08
CA ASP A 235 34.69 7.90 -7.95
C ASP A 235 33.92 8.16 -9.26
N ALA A 236 32.87 7.39 -9.56
CA ALA A 236 32.03 7.58 -10.73
C ALA A 236 30.60 7.05 -10.49
N TYR A 237 29.70 7.94 -10.08
CA TYR A 237 28.26 7.67 -10.16
C TYR A 237 27.57 8.66 -11.07
N VAL A 238 26.67 8.16 -11.92
CA VAL A 238 25.86 8.99 -12.80
C VAL A 238 24.53 9.25 -12.10
N VAL A 239 24.21 10.53 -11.87
CA VAL A 239 22.87 10.97 -11.46
C VAL A 239 22.32 11.81 -12.62
N GLY A 240 21.31 11.30 -13.31
CA GLY A 240 20.83 11.91 -14.56
C GLY A 240 21.90 11.85 -15.66
N ASP A 241 22.22 12.99 -16.27
CA ASP A 241 23.29 13.11 -17.29
C ASP A 241 24.66 13.52 -16.71
N LYS A 242 24.80 13.58 -15.38
CA LYS A 242 26.02 14.08 -14.72
C LYS A 242 26.82 12.98 -14.04
N VAL A 243 28.10 12.89 -14.39
CA VAL A 243 29.10 12.08 -13.67
C VAL A 243 29.51 12.85 -12.42
N VAL A 244 29.25 12.26 -11.26
CA VAL A 244 29.64 12.77 -9.95
C VAL A 244 30.92 12.07 -9.53
N SER A 245 31.97 12.86 -9.29
CA SER A 245 33.25 12.37 -8.78
C SER A 245 33.43 12.71 -7.30
N ARG A 246 34.25 11.92 -6.60
CA ARG A 246 34.56 12.06 -5.17
C ARG A 246 35.10 13.44 -4.77
N ASP A 247 35.70 14.18 -5.71
CA ASP A 247 36.41 15.44 -5.43
C ASP A 247 35.50 16.68 -5.51
N GLU A 248 34.34 16.58 -6.14
CA GLU A 248 33.32 17.62 -6.09
C GLU A 248 32.37 17.30 -4.95
N LYS A 249 32.33 18.16 -3.92
CA LYS A 249 31.41 18.00 -2.79
C LYS A 249 30.01 17.66 -3.31
N TRP A 250 29.51 16.53 -2.82
CA TRP A 250 28.21 15.92 -3.12
C TRP A 250 27.00 16.86 -2.96
N ASP A 251 27.20 18.05 -2.37
CA ASP A 251 26.25 19.15 -2.24
C ASP A 251 25.68 19.64 -3.59
N ALA A 252 26.42 19.51 -4.71
CA ALA A 252 26.01 20.08 -6.00
C ALA A 252 25.03 19.21 -6.82
N VAL A 253 25.00 17.89 -6.57
CA VAL A 253 24.31 16.91 -7.44
C VAL A 253 22.81 16.83 -7.18
N LEU A 254 22.40 17.08 -5.94
CA LEU A 254 21.01 16.97 -5.51
C LEU A 254 20.13 18.17 -5.90
N THR A 255 20.66 19.13 -6.68
CA THR A 255 19.97 20.40 -6.94
C THR A 255 19.40 20.57 -8.34
N THR A 256 19.69 19.70 -9.31
CA THR A 256 19.35 20.00 -10.72
C THR A 256 18.22 19.21 -11.37
N ASP A 257 17.65 18.21 -10.72
CA ASP A 257 16.38 17.62 -11.19
C ASP A 257 15.34 17.71 -10.08
N LYS A 258 14.99 18.96 -9.73
CA LYS A 258 13.62 19.22 -9.31
C LYS A 258 12.76 18.78 -10.49
N TRP A 259 12.04 17.67 -10.35
CA TRP A 259 10.82 17.51 -11.12
C TRP A 259 10.03 18.79 -10.87
N ASP A 260 9.83 19.57 -11.94
CA ASP A 260 8.93 20.70 -11.88
C ASP A 260 7.62 20.18 -11.29
N ASP A 261 7.31 20.67 -10.10
CA ASP A 261 5.99 20.58 -9.51
C ASP A 261 5.01 21.09 -10.56
N VAL A 262 4.45 20.18 -11.35
CA VAL A 262 3.05 20.31 -11.70
C VAL A 262 2.34 20.04 -10.38
N HIS A 263 2.27 21.10 -9.56
CA HIS A 263 1.33 21.22 -8.46
C HIS A 263 -0.07 21.00 -9.04
N ASP A 264 -0.48 19.74 -9.14
CA ASP A 264 -1.89 19.40 -9.26
C ASP A 264 -2.48 19.48 -7.85
N ASN A 265 -2.62 20.72 -7.36
CA ASN A 265 -3.25 21.03 -6.08
C ASN A 265 -4.70 20.52 -5.99
N CYS A 266 -5.30 20.05 -7.09
CA CYS A 266 -6.66 19.52 -7.10
C CYS A 266 -6.77 18.18 -6.35
N ALA A 267 -5.78 17.29 -6.48
CA ALA A 267 -5.88 15.93 -5.93
C ALA A 267 -5.56 15.86 -4.42
N GLN A 268 -4.63 16.69 -3.95
CA GLN A 268 -4.30 16.76 -2.53
C GLN A 268 -5.39 17.48 -1.73
N GLU A 269 -5.95 18.57 -2.26
CA GLU A 269 -7.07 19.28 -1.63
C GLU A 269 -8.38 18.46 -1.61
N GLU A 270 -8.56 17.52 -2.53
CA GLU A 270 -9.68 16.56 -2.50
C GLU A 270 -9.44 15.45 -1.48
N TYR A 271 -8.22 14.88 -1.41
CA TYR A 271 -7.86 13.88 -0.41
C TYR A 271 -7.94 14.41 1.02
N ASP A 272 -7.44 15.62 1.26
CA ASP A 272 -7.48 16.25 2.59
C ASP A 272 -8.94 16.55 3.00
N ARG A 273 -9.80 16.98 2.06
CA ARG A 273 -11.24 17.17 2.31
C ARG A 273 -11.99 15.87 2.55
N GLU A 274 -11.66 14.79 1.84
CA GLU A 274 -12.25 13.47 2.07
C GLU A 274 -11.87 12.94 3.46
N MET A 275 -10.60 13.07 3.85
CA MET A 275 -10.13 12.67 5.18
C MET A 275 -10.78 13.49 6.32
N GLU A 276 -10.95 14.80 6.14
CA GLU A 276 -11.66 15.65 7.10
C GLU A 276 -13.14 15.29 7.20
N MET A 277 -13.81 14.97 6.08
CA MET A 277 -15.19 14.51 6.09
C MET A 277 -15.36 13.13 6.75
N GLU A 278 -14.44 12.19 6.52
CA GLU A 278 -14.45 10.87 7.16
C GLU A 278 -14.25 10.99 8.67
N ALA A 279 -13.30 11.82 9.11
CA ALA A 279 -13.07 12.10 10.52
C ALA A 279 -14.28 12.78 11.17
N GLY A 280 -14.93 13.73 10.47
CA GLY A 280 -16.16 14.37 10.94
C GLY A 280 -17.33 13.39 11.07
N ARG A 281 -17.46 12.40 10.17
CA ARG A 281 -18.49 11.34 10.27
C ARG A 281 -18.26 10.43 11.46
N GLN A 282 -17.00 10.05 11.73
CA GLN A 282 -16.68 9.20 12.89
C GLN A 282 -16.99 9.93 14.21
N ILE A 283 -16.66 11.21 14.32
CA ILE A 283 -17.00 12.02 15.50
C ILE A 283 -18.52 12.13 15.66
N ALA A 284 -19.26 12.38 14.56
CA ALA A 284 -20.71 12.47 14.61
C ALA A 284 -21.39 11.12 14.97
N GLU A 285 -20.83 9.99 14.53
CA GLU A 285 -21.31 8.66 14.92
C GLU A 285 -21.02 8.35 16.39
N GLU A 286 -19.85 8.75 16.92
CA GLU A 286 -19.53 8.61 18.34
C GLU A 286 -20.41 9.49 19.22
N GLU A 287 -20.64 10.75 18.84
CA GLU A 287 -21.53 11.68 19.55
C GLU A 287 -22.98 11.19 19.53
N ALA A 288 -23.50 10.75 18.38
CA ALA A 288 -24.85 10.18 18.28
C ALA A 288 -24.99 8.89 19.09
N SER A 289 -23.95 8.05 19.13
CA SER A 289 -23.96 6.85 19.98
C SER A 289 -23.92 7.19 21.47
N GLN A 290 -23.35 8.33 21.85
CA GLN A 290 -23.34 8.78 23.25
C GLN A 290 -24.69 9.38 23.65
N GLU A 291 -25.32 10.19 22.80
CA GLU A 291 -26.66 10.75 23.05
C GLU A 291 -27.72 9.64 23.20
N VAL A 292 -27.65 8.57 22.39
CA VAL A 292 -28.56 7.43 22.53
C VAL A 292 -28.37 6.73 23.88
N LYS A 293 -27.13 6.57 24.35
CA LYS A 293 -26.87 5.98 25.68
C LYS A 293 -27.38 6.86 26.81
N ASP A 294 -27.15 8.16 26.72
CA ASP A 294 -27.58 9.10 27.76
C ASP A 294 -29.12 9.15 27.88
N GLU A 295 -29.85 8.99 26.76
CA GLU A 295 -31.31 8.90 26.76
C GLU A 295 -31.81 7.52 27.25
N GLU A 296 -31.14 6.42 26.89
CA GLU A 296 -31.44 5.09 27.43
C GLU A 296 -31.27 5.06 28.96
N ASP A 297 -30.20 5.67 29.48
CA ASP A 297 -29.95 5.76 30.92
C ASP A 297 -31.03 6.62 31.63
N ARG A 298 -31.47 7.73 31.02
CA ARG A 298 -32.58 8.55 31.56
C ARG A 298 -33.90 7.80 31.61
N ILE A 299 -34.25 7.06 30.54
CA ILE A 299 -35.48 6.28 30.50
C ILE A 299 -35.45 5.20 31.58
N ALA A 300 -34.30 4.55 31.78
CA ALA A 300 -34.14 3.55 32.85
C ALA A 300 -34.31 4.15 34.25
N GLU A 301 -33.79 5.36 34.50
CA GLU A 301 -34.00 6.06 35.77
C GLU A 301 -35.48 6.45 36.00
N GLU A 302 -36.17 6.92 34.96
CA GLU A 302 -37.59 7.28 35.03
C GLU A 302 -38.48 6.05 35.29
N GLU A 303 -38.20 4.92 34.64
CA GLU A 303 -38.89 3.63 34.89
C GLU A 303 -38.64 3.12 36.31
N GLU A 304 -37.42 3.27 36.84
CA GLU A 304 -37.11 2.85 38.22
C GLU A 304 -37.85 3.73 39.26
N GLU A 305 -37.98 5.03 39.01
CA GLU A 305 -38.77 5.93 39.85
C GLU A 305 -40.27 5.62 39.80
N GLU A 306 -40.81 5.34 38.61
CA GLU A 306 -42.22 4.96 38.45
C GLU A 306 -42.51 3.65 39.19
N PHE A 307 -41.67 2.63 39.02
CA PHE A 307 -41.79 1.37 39.75
C PHE A 307 -41.71 1.56 41.28
N ARG A 308 -40.88 2.51 41.76
CA ARG A 308 -40.80 2.85 43.18
C ARG A 308 -42.07 3.52 43.68
N ARG A 309 -42.67 4.44 42.90
CA ARG A 309 -43.95 5.09 43.25
C ARG A 309 -45.10 4.10 43.26
N GLU A 310 -45.19 3.18 42.30
CA GLU A 310 -46.23 2.14 42.26
C GLU A 310 -46.17 1.24 43.50
N ARG A 311 -44.96 0.87 43.95
CA ARG A 311 -44.79 0.12 45.21
C ARG A 311 -45.23 0.90 46.44
N GLU A 312 -44.93 2.19 46.51
CA GLU A 312 -45.33 3.05 47.62
C GLU A 312 -46.86 3.28 47.63
N GLU A 313 -47.52 3.29 46.47
CA GLU A 313 -48.98 3.37 46.37
C GLU A 313 -49.69 2.05 46.73
N GLU A 314 -49.11 0.89 46.39
CA GLU A 314 -49.60 -0.42 46.85
C GLU A 314 -49.48 -0.54 48.39
N GLU A 315 -48.36 -0.13 48.98
CA GLU A 315 -48.17 -0.14 50.44
C GLU A 315 -49.13 0.82 51.17
N ASN A 316 -49.48 1.98 50.58
CA ASN A 316 -50.42 2.94 51.17
C ASN A 316 -51.91 2.55 51.00
N ASN A 317 -52.24 1.72 50.02
CA ASN A 317 -53.61 1.21 49.85
C ASN A 317 -53.95 0.06 50.82
N ASP A 318 -52.96 -0.73 51.24
CA ASP A 318 -53.15 -1.76 52.27
C ASP A 318 -53.41 -1.17 53.67
N ASP A 319 -52.98 0.06 53.95
CA ASP A 319 -53.18 0.73 55.24
C ASP A 319 -54.56 1.42 55.39
N ASN A 320 -55.33 1.57 54.30
CA ASN A 320 -56.66 2.18 54.32
C ASN A 320 -57.82 1.17 54.46
N ASP A 321 -57.56 -0.15 54.46
CA ASP A 321 -58.58 -1.18 54.68
C ASP A 321 -58.67 -1.64 56.16
N VAL A 322 -58.10 -0.87 57.10
CA VAL A 322 -58.21 -1.10 58.54
C VAL A 322 -58.59 0.18 59.30
N ARG A 323 -59.76 0.75 58.99
CA ARG A 323 -60.48 1.63 59.94
C ARG A 323 -62.00 1.41 59.87
N TYR A 324 -62.48 0.48 60.70
CA TYR A 324 -63.85 0.43 61.22
C TYR A 324 -63.86 0.86 62.69
#